data_AF-A0A1I3SXF3-F1
#
_entry.id   AF-A0A1I3SXF3-F1
#
_cell.length_a   1.000
_cell.length_b   1.000
_cell.length_c   1.000
_cell.angle_alpha   90.00
_cell.angle_beta   90.00
_cell.angle_gamma   90.00
#
_symmetry.space_group_name_H-M   'P 1'
#
loop_
_entity.id
_entity.type
_entity.pdbx_description
1 polymer ?
#
loop_
_entity_poly.entity_id
_entity_poly.type
_entity_poly.pdbx_seq_one_letter_code
_entity_poly.pdbx_strand_id
1 'polypeptide(L)'
;MTALLFSRAGAALAGVVVVLGLLTFSYVKAYQAGAAAERMATLNLSVEVLRERNATDDQIRNLDDAGLCAALGGLFADGTCQ
;
A
#
# COMPACT_ATOMS: atom_id res chain seq x y z
N MET A 1 19.96 39.13 -31.38
CA MET A 1 19.57 37.93 -30.59
C MET A 1 18.20 37.37 -30.97
N THR A 2 17.25 38.16 -31.46
CA THR A 2 15.89 37.71 -31.83
C THR A 2 15.80 36.87 -33.12
N ALA A 3 16.78 36.98 -34.03
CA ALA A 3 16.78 36.25 -35.30
C ALA A 3 16.96 34.72 -35.15
N LEU A 4 17.64 34.26 -34.08
CA LEU A 4 17.86 32.83 -33.83
C LEU A 4 16.58 32.13 -33.36
N LEU A 5 15.73 32.81 -32.59
CA LEU A 5 14.45 32.29 -32.09
C LEU A 5 13.44 31.98 -33.19
N PHE A 6 13.46 32.73 -34.30
CA PHE A 6 12.58 32.55 -35.45
C PHE A 6 13.19 31.72 -36.59
N SER A 7 14.42 31.23 -36.41
CA SER A 7 15.05 30.31 -37.36
C SER A 7 14.54 28.88 -37.16
N ARG A 8 14.61 28.03 -38.20
CA ARG A 8 14.24 26.60 -38.10
C ARG A 8 15.06 25.86 -37.04
N ALA A 9 16.30 26.28 -36.82
CA ALA A 9 17.17 25.75 -35.77
C ALA A 9 16.68 26.16 -34.36
N GLY A 10 16.23 27.41 -34.19
CA GLY A 10 15.63 27.87 -32.93
C GLY A 10 14.33 27.15 -32.60
N ALA A 11 13.47 26.94 -33.60
CA ALA A 11 12.23 26.18 -33.44
C ALA A 11 12.49 24.70 -33.09
N ALA A 12 13.49 24.08 -33.71
CA ALA A 12 13.89 22.70 -33.40
C ALA A 12 14.40 22.57 -31.97
N LEU A 13 15.28 23.48 -31.52
CA LEU A 13 15.80 23.50 -30.15
C LEU A 13 14.69 23.74 -29.13
N ALA A 14 13.76 24.67 -29.40
CA ALA A 14 12.61 24.90 -28.54
C ALA A 14 11.74 23.63 -28.41
N GLY A 15 11.51 22.92 -29.52
CA GLY A 15 10.80 21.64 -29.52
C GLY A 15 11.47 20.59 -28.64
N VAL A 16 12.80 20.45 -28.75
CA VAL A 16 13.58 19.52 -27.91
C VAL A 16 13.45 19.86 -26.42
N VAL A 17 13.58 21.15 -26.07
CA VAL A 17 13.43 21.61 -24.68
C VAL A 17 12.03 21.30 -24.13
N VAL A 18 10.99 21.55 -24.93
CA VAL A 18 9.60 21.25 -24.53
C VAL A 18 9.39 19.75 -24.31
N VAL A 19 9.87 18.91 -25.23
CA VAL A 19 9.73 17.44 -25.10
C VAL A 19 10.46 16.93 -23.87
N LEU A 20 11.71 17.36 -23.64
CA LEU A 20 12.46 16.99 -22.44
C LEU A 20 11.78 17.49 -21.16
N GLY A 21 11.22 18.70 -21.18
CA GLY A 21 10.44 19.24 -20.06
C GLY A 21 9.20 18.39 -19.74
N LEU A 22 8.45 17.97 -20.76
CA LEU A 22 7.28 17.12 -20.58
C LEU A 22 7.65 15.71 -20.09
N LEU A 23 8.72 15.12 -20.62
CA LEU A 23 9.20 13.80 -20.18
C LEU A 23 9.66 13.84 -18.71
N THR A 24 10.46 14.82 -18.33
CA THR A 24 10.93 14.96 -16.96
C THR A 24 9.78 15.24 -15.99
N PHE A 25 8.86 16.13 -16.35
CA PHE A 25 7.68 16.43 -15.54
C PHE A 25 6.79 15.20 -15.34
N SER A 26 6.47 14.48 -16.42
CA SER A 26 5.63 13.28 -16.35
C SER A 26 6.29 12.17 -15.54
N TYR A 27 7.60 11.95 -15.71
CA TYR A 27 8.35 10.96 -14.93
C TYR A 27 8.33 11.27 -13.43
N VAL A 28 8.60 12.53 -13.04
CA VAL A 28 8.59 12.94 -11.63
C VAL A 28 7.19 12.78 -11.03
N LYS A 29 6.14 13.16 -11.76
CA LYS A 29 4.75 12.99 -11.31
C LYS A 29 4.39 11.53 -11.13
N ALA A 30 4.73 10.67 -12.09
CA ALA A 30 4.49 9.24 -12.02
C ALA A 30 5.25 8.60 -10.85
N TYR A 31 6.51 8.97 -10.64
CA TYR A 31 7.32 8.47 -9.53
C TYR A 31 6.74 8.87 -8.17
N GLN A 32 6.33 10.13 -8.00
CA GLN A 32 5.68 10.60 -6.77
C GLN A 32 4.35 9.89 -6.50
N ALA A 33 3.54 9.68 -7.55
CA ALA A 33 2.28 8.94 -7.43
C ALA A 33 2.52 7.48 -7.06
N GLY A 34 3.50 6.82 -7.67
CA GLY A 34 3.91 5.45 -7.33
C GLY A 34 4.40 5.34 -5.90
N ALA A 35 5.29 6.23 -5.45
CA ALA A 35 5.79 6.23 -4.08
C ALA A 35 4.67 6.46 -3.03
N ALA A 36 3.66 7.26 -3.36
CA ALA A 36 2.49 7.43 -2.50
C ALA A 36 1.60 6.17 -2.50
N ALA A 37 1.41 5.53 -3.65
CA ALA A 37 0.65 4.28 -3.77
C ALA A 37 1.29 3.14 -2.97
N GLU A 38 2.62 2.99 -3.03
CA GLU A 38 3.35 1.97 -2.26
C GLU A 38 3.23 2.17 -0.74
N ARG A 39 3.27 3.43 -0.28
CA ARG A 39 3.03 3.76 1.13
C ARG A 39 1.61 3.36 1.55
N MET A 40 0.61 3.64 0.73
CA MET A 40 -0.78 3.22 1.00
C MET A 40 -0.95 1.70 0.97
N ALA A 41 -0.28 0.99 0.06
CA ALA A 41 -0.31 -0.46 -0.01
C ALA A 41 0.23 -1.10 1.28
N THR A 42 1.30 -0.53 1.83
CA THR A 42 1.89 -1.00 3.11
C THR A 42 0.93 -0.80 4.28
N LEU A 43 0.19 0.32 4.34
CA LEU A 43 -0.84 0.52 5.36
C LEU A 43 -2.05 -0.41 5.19
N ASN A 44 -2.45 -0.76 3.97
CA ASN A 44 -3.56 -1.69 3.75
C ASN A 44 -3.21 -3.12 4.21
N LEU A 45 -1.96 -3.55 4.03
CA LEU A 45 -1.51 -4.86 4.51
C LEU A 45 -1.61 -5.01 6.04
N SER A 46 -1.33 -3.96 6.81
CA SER A 46 -1.45 -4.02 8.27
C SER A 46 -2.91 -4.02 8.74
N VAL A 47 -3.79 -3.33 8.02
CA VAL A 47 -5.24 -3.33 8.32
C VAL A 47 -5.85 -4.72 8.07
N GLU A 48 -5.47 -5.40 6.99
CA GLU A 48 -6.01 -6.74 6.69
C GLU A 48 -5.58 -7.77 7.75
N VAL A 49 -4.30 -7.76 8.16
CA VAL A 49 -3.80 -8.63 9.24
C VAL A 49 -4.53 -8.37 10.56
N LEU A 50 -4.84 -7.12 10.90
CA LEU A 50 -5.61 -6.79 12.09
C LEU A 50 -7.07 -7.26 11.98
N ARG A 51 -7.64 -7.24 10.79
CA ARG A 51 -9.01 -7.71 10.54
C ARG A 51 -9.12 -9.22 10.74
N GLU A 52 -8.14 -9.97 10.26
CA GLU A 52 -8.08 -11.43 10.40
C GLU A 52 -7.85 -11.85 11.87
N ARG A 53 -7.06 -11.08 12.62
CA ARG A 53 -6.89 -11.28 14.07
C ARG A 53 -8.15 -10.97 14.86
N ASN A 54 -8.87 -9.89 14.56
CA ASN A 54 -10.13 -9.58 15.24
C ASN A 54 -11.19 -10.66 14.99
N ALA A 55 -11.26 -11.22 13.79
CA ALA A 55 -12.19 -12.33 13.51
C ALA A 55 -11.85 -13.58 14.33
N THR A 56 -10.55 -13.84 14.56
CA THR A 56 -10.08 -14.96 15.39
C THR A 56 -10.36 -14.70 16.88
N ASP A 57 -10.09 -13.50 17.38
CA ASP A 57 -10.35 -13.12 18.76
C ASP A 57 -11.85 -13.14 19.10
N ASP A 58 -12.71 -12.70 18.16
CA ASP A 58 -14.16 -12.78 18.33
C ASP A 58 -14.67 -14.22 18.29
N GLN A 59 -14.06 -15.11 17.52
CA GLN A 59 -14.37 -16.54 17.59
C GLN A 59 -13.97 -17.11 18.96
N ILE A 60 -12.73 -16.86 19.41
CA ILE A 60 -12.21 -17.33 20.71
C ILE A 60 -13.05 -16.79 21.87
N ARG A 61 -13.47 -15.52 21.85
CA ARG A 61 -14.32 -14.92 22.89
C ARG A 61 -15.70 -15.55 23.01
N ASN A 62 -16.21 -16.13 21.92
CA ASN A 62 -17.51 -16.78 21.89
C ASN A 62 -17.45 -18.28 22.22
N LEU A 63 -16.25 -18.87 22.37
CA LEU A 63 -16.11 -20.21 22.94
C LEU A 63 -16.27 -20.14 24.46
N ASP A 64 -17.07 -21.06 25.00
CA ASP A 64 -17.14 -21.30 26.43
C ASP A 64 -15.83 -21.94 26.94
N ASP A 65 -15.56 -21.88 28.24
CA ASP A 65 -14.30 -22.37 28.83
C ASP A 65 -14.02 -23.84 28.47
N ALA A 66 -15.08 -24.65 28.31
CA ALA A 66 -15.01 -26.04 27.87
C ALA A 66 -14.61 -26.16 26.39
N GLY A 67 -15.23 -25.37 25.51
CA GLY A 67 -14.90 -25.32 24.09
C GLY A 67 -13.49 -24.80 23.84
N LEU A 68 -13.05 -23.80 24.60
CA LEU A 68 -11.69 -23.28 24.52
C LEU A 68 -10.65 -24.34 24.94
N CYS A 69 -10.93 -25.08 26.02
CA CYS A 69 -10.07 -26.17 26.48
C CYS A 69 -9.92 -27.28 25.44
N ALA A 70 -11.03 -27.70 24.82
CA ALA A 70 -11.02 -28.71 23.76
C ALA A 70 -10.27 -28.23 22.52
N ALA A 71 -10.43 -26.96 22.13
CA ALA A 71 -9.72 -26.37 20.98
C ALA A 71 -8.21 -26.29 21.19
N LEU A 72 -7.75 -26.13 22.43
CA LEU A 72 -6.34 -26.15 22.81
C LEU A 72 -5.77 -27.57 23.00
N GLY A 73 -6.61 -28.61 22.87
CA GLY A 73 -6.21 -30.02 22.99
C GLY A 73 -6.21 -30.57 24.42
N GLY A 74 -6.79 -29.83 25.38
CA GLY A 74 -6.94 -30.25 26.76
C GLY A 74 -8.25 -30.98 27.02
N LEU A 75 -8.37 -31.57 28.22
CA LEU A 75 -9.59 -32.20 28.71
C LEU A 75 -10.25 -31.30 29.75
N PHE A 76 -11.49 -30.90 29.53
CA PHE A 76 -12.22 -30.08 30.51
C PHE A 76 -12.86 -30.97 31.57
N ALA A 77 -12.40 -30.86 32.81
CA ALA A 77 -12.89 -31.64 33.96
C ALA A 77 -12.96 -30.78 35.23
N ASP A 78 -14.01 -30.96 36.02
CA ASP A 78 -14.24 -30.24 37.30
C ASP A 78 -14.18 -28.70 37.20
N GLY A 79 -14.60 -28.15 36.06
CA GLY A 79 -14.55 -26.70 35.81
C GLY A 79 -13.16 -26.15 35.52
N THR A 80 -12.18 -27.01 35.24
CA THR A 80 -10.80 -26.63 34.87
C THR A 80 -10.31 -27.39 33.64
N CYS A 81 -9.39 -26.78 32.90
CA CYS A 81 -8.76 -27.40 31.73
C CYS A 81 -7.47 -28.12 32.15
N GLN A 82 -7.33 -29.40 31.79
CA GLN A 82 -6.19 -30.28 32.08
C GLN A 82 -5.45 -30.71 30.81
#